data_AF-A0A7X3WUC8-F1
#
_entry.id   AF-A0A7X3WUC8-F1
#
_cell.length_a   1.000
_cell.length_b   1.000
_cell.length_c   1.000
_cell.angle_alpha   90.00
_cell.angle_beta   90.00
_cell.angle_gamma   90.00
#
_symmetry.space_group_name_H-M   'P 1'
#
loop_
_entity.id
_entity.type
_entity.pdbx_description
1 polymer ?
#
loop_
_entity_poly.entity_id
_entity_poly.type
_entity_poly.pdbx_seq_one_letter_code
_entity_poly.pdbx_strand_id
1 'polypeptide(L)'
;MPKENFNEKLTALLKEKSDFLDDTGELIPAAVRDHACRLDHDLIKLLLKEEEIKAAFFDEIDGHWIFNHNTFINYITDKNFLANAYTRFRNKIGLNIEGKFLRERGEVSLVWPYKDCVLEGGQTKEAEKRKEIFFNEILAQDEINRMFDPKVLTNWKRHTVEGEQDIADIQRYENGTIRENLIIKGNNLIALHTLKQQFRGQVKLIYIDPPYNTGSDSFGYNDNFNHSSWLTFMRNRLEVAREFLKDDGVILIHIDDQEMHYLKLVADDLFGRDNFIATVPRKTRSGKSDVPYKLSQDFDWMLMYTKGASKKDNIFQRDISRRYYETPDFPDDEWRLSDLTKQTTIQERPKSNFTLENPRNGEKFPVNPNRSWSITIDTVDEYLKKQKIVFPGDYDFLNIK
;
A
#
# COMPACT_ATOMS: atom_id res chain seq x y z
N MET A 1 25.50 58.24 39.17
CA MET A 1 25.89 57.35 38.05
C MET A 1 24.79 56.31 37.93
N PRO A 2 24.16 56.12 36.76
CA PRO A 2 23.18 55.06 36.59
C PRO A 2 23.87 53.71 36.81
N LYS A 3 23.25 52.79 37.55
CA LYS A 3 23.73 51.41 37.60
C LYS A 3 23.63 50.86 36.17
N GLU A 4 24.75 50.47 35.58
CA GLU A 4 24.75 49.73 34.32
C GLU A 4 23.84 48.52 34.45
N ASN A 5 22.97 48.33 33.46
CA ASN A 5 22.10 47.18 33.40
C ASN A 5 22.97 45.92 33.22
N PHE A 6 22.63 44.81 33.86
CA PHE A 6 23.42 43.56 33.82
C PHE A 6 23.79 43.16 32.38
N ASN A 7 22.88 43.37 31.42
CA ASN A 7 23.11 43.14 29.99
C ASN A 7 24.23 43.99 29.40
N GLU A 8 24.33 45.26 29.81
CA GLU A 8 25.36 46.19 29.32
C GLU A 8 26.75 45.76 29.82
N LYS A 9 26.84 45.33 31.08
CA LYS A 9 28.07 44.78 31.66
C LYS A 9 28.52 43.50 30.97
N LEU A 10 27.58 42.54 30.79
CA LEU A 10 27.90 41.29 30.11
C LEU A 10 28.31 41.54 28.65
N THR A 11 27.64 42.48 27.98
CA THR A 11 28.00 42.90 26.62
C THR A 11 29.41 43.49 26.58
N ALA A 12 29.71 44.45 27.47
CA ALA A 12 31.02 45.08 27.53
C ALA A 12 32.14 44.07 27.80
N LEU A 13 31.91 43.13 28.72
CA LEU A 13 32.85 42.07 29.05
C LEU A 13 33.11 41.15 27.85
N LEU A 14 32.06 40.72 27.14
CA LEU A 14 32.21 39.87 25.95
C LEU A 14 32.93 40.61 24.80
N LYS A 15 32.78 41.93 24.69
CA LYS A 15 33.49 42.73 23.68
C LYS A 15 35.01 42.81 23.91
N GLU A 16 35.54 42.37 25.05
CA GLU A 16 36.99 42.24 25.25
C GLU A 16 37.63 41.22 24.31
N LYS A 17 36.86 40.26 23.77
CA LYS A 17 37.36 39.26 22.84
C LYS A 17 36.99 39.62 21.40
N SER A 18 38.02 39.82 20.56
CA SER A 18 37.85 40.06 19.12
C SER A 18 37.12 38.94 18.40
N ASP A 19 37.26 37.70 18.86
CA ASP A 19 36.61 36.51 18.27
C ASP A 19 35.07 36.57 18.36
N PHE A 20 34.54 37.42 19.25
CA PHE A 20 33.12 37.60 19.44
C PHE A 20 32.57 38.81 18.69
N LEU A 21 33.40 39.54 17.95
CA LEU A 21 33.02 40.76 17.24
C LEU A 21 32.94 40.54 15.74
N ASP A 22 32.04 41.27 15.08
CA ASP A 22 32.04 41.42 13.62
C ASP A 22 32.96 42.57 13.16
N ASP A 23 33.04 42.78 11.85
CA ASP A 23 33.84 43.83 11.23
C ASP A 23 33.44 45.26 11.65
N THR A 24 32.30 45.41 12.34
CA THR A 24 31.77 46.69 12.84
C THR A 24 31.97 46.88 14.35
N GLY A 25 32.52 45.87 15.04
CA GLY A 25 32.71 45.90 16.51
C GLY A 25 31.43 45.58 17.30
N GLU A 26 30.44 44.96 16.65
CA GLU A 26 29.24 44.43 17.29
C GLU A 26 29.42 42.97 17.67
N LEU A 27 28.76 42.54 18.76
CA LEU A 27 28.84 41.14 19.20
C LEU A 27 28.14 40.22 18.21
N ILE A 28 28.78 39.09 17.91
CA ILE A 28 28.23 37.95 17.18
C ILE A 28 27.74 36.92 18.21
N PRO A 29 26.42 36.85 18.51
CA PRO A 29 25.91 35.95 19.56
C PRO A 29 26.13 34.48 19.22
N ALA A 30 26.16 34.16 17.93
CA ALA A 30 26.46 32.81 17.45
C ALA A 30 27.88 32.36 17.80
N ALA A 31 28.86 33.27 17.77
CA ALA A 31 30.24 32.99 18.15
C ALA A 31 30.33 32.78 19.66
N VAL A 32 29.76 33.69 20.46
CA VAL A 32 29.71 33.55 21.93
C VAL A 32 29.07 32.22 22.35
N ARG A 33 27.95 31.85 21.71
CA ARG A 33 27.26 30.58 21.97
C ARG A 33 28.12 29.38 21.59
N ASP A 34 28.80 29.41 20.44
CA ASP A 34 29.67 28.31 20.00
C ASP A 34 30.82 28.06 20.98
N HIS A 35 31.44 29.13 21.50
CA HIS A 35 32.46 29.03 22.55
C HIS A 35 31.88 28.54 23.87
N ALA A 36 30.68 28.98 24.25
CA ALA A 36 29.98 28.46 25.43
C ALA A 36 29.61 26.96 25.30
N CYS A 37 29.25 26.50 24.09
CA CYS A 37 29.00 25.09 23.78
C CYS A 37 30.24 24.20 23.92
N ARG A 38 31.42 24.75 23.65
CA ARG A 38 32.69 24.02 23.74
C ARG A 38 33.38 24.14 25.10
N LEU A 39 32.75 24.80 26.08
CA LEU A 39 33.35 25.12 27.37
C LEU A 39 34.72 25.82 27.19
N ASP A 40 34.77 26.79 26.28
CA ASP A 40 35.99 27.53 25.97
C ASP A 40 36.58 28.16 27.25
N HIS A 41 37.82 27.81 27.56
CA HIS A 41 38.47 28.22 28.80
C HIS A 41 38.70 29.73 28.87
N ASP A 42 38.87 30.43 27.74
CA ASP A 42 39.10 31.87 27.73
C ASP A 42 37.79 32.62 27.96
N LEU A 43 36.67 32.13 27.41
CA LEU A 43 35.33 32.63 27.74
C LEU A 43 35.03 32.43 29.24
N ILE A 44 35.29 31.25 29.78
CA ILE A 44 35.04 30.96 31.21
C ILE A 44 35.89 31.88 32.10
N LYS A 45 37.19 32.04 31.81
CA LYS A 45 38.06 32.97 32.54
C LYS A 45 37.57 34.41 32.47
N LEU A 46 37.05 34.83 31.32
CA LEU A 46 36.52 36.16 31.10
C LEU A 46 35.28 36.39 31.98
N LEU A 47 34.33 35.45 31.99
CA LEU A 47 33.11 35.54 32.81
C LEU A 47 33.39 35.51 34.32
N LEU A 48 34.45 34.84 34.76
CA LEU A 48 34.87 34.79 36.17
C LEU A 48 35.45 36.12 36.69
N LYS A 49 35.80 37.07 35.82
CA LYS A 49 36.38 38.37 36.24
C LYS A 49 35.36 39.28 36.94
N GLU A 50 34.09 39.17 36.57
CA GLU A 50 33.02 40.05 37.05
C GLU A 50 32.14 39.31 38.05
N GLU A 51 32.15 39.76 39.31
CA GLU A 51 31.45 39.08 40.42
C GLU A 51 29.94 38.93 40.18
N GLU A 52 29.30 39.91 39.53
CA GLU A 52 27.86 39.85 39.24
C GLU A 52 27.52 38.80 38.16
N ILE A 53 28.38 38.66 37.14
CA ILE A 53 28.23 37.68 36.06
C ILE A 53 28.60 36.28 36.56
N LYS A 54 29.66 36.19 37.37
CA LYS A 54 30.08 34.98 38.06
C LYS A 54 28.94 34.44 38.94
N ALA A 55 28.31 35.28 39.77
CA ALA A 55 27.17 34.88 40.59
C ALA A 55 25.94 34.43 39.79
N ALA A 56 25.78 34.91 38.55
CA ALA A 56 24.64 34.56 37.69
C ALA A 56 24.83 33.24 36.93
N PHE A 57 26.08 32.87 36.60
CA PHE A 57 26.37 31.75 35.70
C PHE A 57 27.30 30.69 36.28
N PHE A 58 27.69 30.80 37.54
CA PHE A 58 28.52 29.81 38.22
C PHE A 58 27.97 29.46 39.59
N ASP A 59 28.09 28.18 39.94
CA ASP A 59 27.86 27.70 41.30
C ASP A 59 29.19 27.36 41.97
N GLU A 60 29.34 27.70 43.25
CA GLU A 60 30.49 27.31 44.06
C GLU A 60 30.18 26.00 44.80
N ILE A 61 31.06 25.01 44.66
CA ILE A 61 31.01 23.77 45.44
C ILE A 61 32.42 23.51 45.98
N ASP A 62 32.57 23.52 47.30
CA ASP A 62 33.83 23.23 48.01
C ASP A 62 35.04 24.02 47.47
N GLY A 63 34.86 25.30 47.17
CA GLY A 63 35.91 26.18 46.64
C GLY A 63 36.19 26.04 45.14
N HIS A 64 35.40 25.23 44.43
CA HIS A 64 35.46 25.08 42.97
C HIS A 64 34.25 25.73 42.30
N TRP A 65 34.49 26.45 41.20
CA TRP A 65 33.44 27.13 40.42
C TRP A 65 33.00 26.27 39.23
N ILE A 66 31.72 25.92 39.19
CA ILE A 66 31.10 25.13 38.12
C ILE A 66 30.33 26.07 37.22
N PHE A 67 30.64 26.06 35.92
CA PHE A 67 29.95 26.89 34.93
C PHE A 67 28.58 26.30 34.57
N ASN A 68 27.52 27.06 34.84
CA ASN A 68 26.15 26.73 34.45
C ASN A 68 25.91 27.01 32.96
N HIS A 69 26.55 26.20 32.13
CA HIS A 69 26.56 26.32 30.67
C HIS A 69 25.15 26.47 30.06
N ASN A 70 24.17 25.68 30.50
CA ASN A 70 22.80 25.76 29.98
C ASN A 70 22.13 27.10 30.34
N THR A 71 22.34 27.58 31.57
CA THR A 71 21.80 28.87 32.04
C THR A 71 22.37 30.02 31.23
N PHE A 72 23.68 30.02 31.00
CA PHE A 72 24.35 31.03 30.18
C PHE A 72 23.85 31.01 28.73
N ILE A 73 23.75 29.83 28.10
CA ILE A 73 23.25 29.71 26.72
C ILE A 73 21.80 30.19 26.60
N ASN A 74 20.94 29.81 27.55
CA ASN A 74 19.56 30.28 27.56
C ASN A 74 19.49 31.80 27.68
N TYR A 75 20.35 32.39 28.52
CA TYR A 75 20.41 33.83 28.72
C TYR A 75 20.82 34.60 27.45
N ILE A 76 21.92 34.21 26.80
CA ILE A 76 22.38 34.87 25.55
C ILE A 76 21.45 34.63 24.35
N THR A 77 20.54 33.65 24.46
CA THR A 77 19.54 33.33 23.44
C THR A 77 18.21 34.05 23.68
N ASP A 78 18.00 34.65 24.85
CA ASP A 78 16.80 35.43 25.16
C ASP A 78 16.71 36.67 24.25
N LYS A 79 15.48 36.97 23.78
CA LYS A 79 15.17 38.12 22.93
C LYS A 79 15.57 39.45 23.58
N ASN A 80 15.59 39.53 24.91
CA ASN A 80 15.93 40.76 25.63
C ASN A 80 17.43 41.08 25.61
N PHE A 81 18.30 40.08 25.43
CA PHE A 81 19.75 40.29 25.24
C PHE A 81 20.07 40.80 23.82
N LEU A 82 19.21 40.49 22.84
CA LEU A 82 19.45 40.65 21.41
C LEU A 82 18.85 41.92 20.78
N ALA A 83 18.58 42.96 21.58
CA ALA A 83 17.82 44.13 21.14
C ALA A 83 18.38 44.83 19.87
N ASN A 84 19.68 44.68 19.55
CA ASN A 84 20.34 45.38 18.44
C ASN A 84 21.01 44.50 17.37
N ALA A 85 20.89 43.17 17.39
CA ALA A 85 21.59 42.33 16.39
C ALA A 85 20.84 42.26 15.04
N TYR A 86 21.49 42.70 13.96
CA TYR A 86 20.96 42.83 12.59
C TYR A 86 20.49 41.52 11.91
N THR A 87 20.64 40.35 12.54
CA THR A 87 20.06 39.08 12.07
C THR A 87 18.59 38.93 12.52
N ARG A 88 17.76 39.89 12.14
CA ARG A 88 16.32 39.90 12.47
C ARG A 88 15.47 38.97 11.59
N PHE A 89 16.10 38.14 10.76
CA PHE A 89 15.41 37.18 9.89
C PHE A 89 16.06 35.79 9.88
N ARG A 90 16.09 35.15 11.05
CA ARG A 90 15.77 33.73 11.13
C ARG A 90 14.51 33.57 11.96
N ASN A 91 13.40 34.09 11.44
CA ASN A 91 12.09 33.78 11.98
C ASN A 91 11.89 32.27 11.85
N LYS A 92 12.19 31.51 12.92
CA LYS A 92 11.59 30.20 13.11
C LYS A 92 10.10 30.44 13.34
N ILE A 93 9.34 30.55 12.25
CA ILE A 93 7.89 30.50 12.30
C ILE A 93 7.55 29.06 12.69
N GLY A 94 6.96 28.88 13.87
CA GLY A 94 6.63 27.58 14.40
C GLY A 94 5.57 27.73 15.48
N LEU A 95 4.71 26.72 15.59
CA LEU A 95 3.74 26.64 16.67
C LEU A 95 4.49 26.49 17.99
N ASN A 96 4.07 27.28 18.97
CA ASN A 96 4.64 27.37 20.30
C ASN A 96 3.53 27.12 21.32
N ILE A 97 3.81 26.27 22.31
CA ILE A 97 2.97 26.07 23.49
C ILE A 97 3.87 26.24 24.72
N GLU A 98 3.51 27.16 25.60
CA GLU A 98 4.23 27.50 26.85
C GLU A 98 5.71 27.88 26.65
N GLY A 99 6.02 28.62 25.60
CA GLY A 99 7.34 29.21 25.41
C GLY A 99 8.37 28.29 24.73
N LYS A 100 8.05 27.01 24.46
CA LYS A 100 8.92 26.08 23.72
C LYS A 100 8.39 25.79 22.32
N PHE A 101 9.28 25.72 21.33
CA PHE A 101 8.89 25.35 19.98
C PHE A 101 8.59 23.85 19.87
N LEU A 102 7.64 23.47 18.99
CA LEU A 102 7.31 22.06 18.73
C LEU A 102 8.55 21.18 18.43
N ARG A 103 9.57 21.69 17.73
CA ARG A 103 10.81 20.95 17.42
C ARG A 103 11.68 20.62 18.65
N GLU A 104 11.45 21.29 19.77
CA GLU A 104 12.21 21.14 21.02
C GLU A 104 11.47 20.25 22.03
N ARG A 105 10.21 19.91 21.74
CA ARG A 105 9.41 18.98 22.52
C ARG A 105 9.40 17.64 21.77
N GLY A 106 9.94 16.57 22.36
CA GLY A 106 9.74 15.20 21.88
C GLY A 106 8.29 14.69 21.98
N GLU A 107 7.34 15.59 22.18
CA GLU A 107 5.92 15.33 22.50
C GLU A 107 5.01 15.48 21.26
N VAL A 108 5.59 15.79 20.10
CA VAL A 108 4.81 16.02 18.87
C VAL A 108 4.52 14.69 18.19
N SER A 109 3.36 14.11 18.50
CA SER A 109 2.77 13.04 17.70
C SER A 109 1.81 13.68 16.69
N LEU A 110 2.26 13.84 15.45
CA LEU A 110 1.34 14.10 14.33
C LEU A 110 0.62 12.79 14.03
N VAL A 111 -0.64 12.69 14.45
CA VAL A 111 -1.51 11.53 14.18
C VAL A 111 -2.07 11.64 12.76
N TRP A 112 -1.20 11.51 11.77
CA TRP A 112 -1.56 11.28 10.37
C TRP A 112 -0.62 10.22 9.80
N PRO A 113 -1.13 9.13 9.19
CA PRO A 113 -0.26 8.22 8.45
C PRO A 113 0.39 9.00 7.31
N TYR A 114 1.69 9.25 7.45
CA TYR A 114 2.53 9.76 6.37
C TYR A 114 2.71 8.67 5.31
N LYS A 115 3.16 9.05 4.11
CA LYS A 115 3.55 8.10 3.05
C LYS A 115 4.52 7.02 3.57
N ASP A 116 5.39 7.41 4.51
CA ASP A 116 6.52 6.63 5.00
C ASP A 116 6.19 5.98 6.36
N CYS A 117 4.92 5.60 6.55
CA CYS A 117 4.47 4.89 7.73
C CYS A 117 4.41 3.38 7.48
N VAL A 118 4.87 2.64 8.49
CA VAL A 118 4.79 1.18 8.54
C VAL A 118 3.81 0.79 9.64
N LEU A 119 2.84 -0.04 9.28
CA LEU A 119 1.93 -0.67 10.22
C LEU A 119 2.25 -2.16 10.34
N GLU A 120 2.80 -2.55 11.49
CA GLU A 120 3.11 -3.94 11.81
C GLU A 120 1.87 -4.81 11.69
N GLY A 121 0.71 -4.35 12.20
CA GLY A 121 -0.53 -5.12 12.22
C GLY A 121 -0.40 -6.30 13.19
N GLY A 122 -0.46 -6.00 14.49
CA GLY A 122 0.00 -6.90 15.54
C GLY A 122 -1.11 -7.42 16.44
N GLN A 123 -1.79 -8.50 16.03
CA GLN A 123 -2.47 -9.40 16.96
C GLN A 123 -1.50 -10.53 17.33
N THR A 124 -0.81 -10.40 18.46
CA THR A 124 0.14 -11.40 18.97
C THR A 124 -0.55 -12.66 19.49
N LYS A 125 -1.83 -12.57 19.84
CA LYS A 125 -2.71 -13.70 20.21
C LYS A 125 -4.09 -13.43 19.61
N GLU A 126 -4.79 -14.49 19.18
CA GLU A 126 -6.14 -14.40 18.62
C GLU A 126 -7.14 -13.69 19.56
N ALA A 127 -6.89 -13.71 20.88
CA ALA A 127 -7.76 -13.10 21.89
C ALA A 127 -7.35 -11.67 22.31
N GLU A 128 -6.19 -11.15 21.91
CA GLU A 128 -5.62 -9.93 22.50
C GLU A 128 -5.72 -8.74 21.53
N LYS A 129 -6.60 -7.77 21.85
CA LYS A 129 -6.78 -6.54 21.07
C LYS A 129 -5.67 -5.55 21.42
N ARG A 130 -4.87 -5.17 20.42
CA ARG A 130 -3.82 -4.14 20.58
C ARG A 130 -4.22 -2.88 19.79
N LYS A 131 -3.93 -1.71 20.35
CA LYS A 131 -4.00 -0.45 19.60
C LYS A 131 -2.85 -0.46 18.58
N GLU A 132 -3.19 -0.35 17.30
CA GLU A 132 -2.22 -0.34 16.21
C GLU A 132 -1.24 0.83 16.37
N ILE A 133 0.05 0.54 16.18
CA ILE A 133 1.13 1.52 16.29
C ILE A 133 1.66 1.81 14.89
N PHE A 134 1.62 3.09 14.51
CA PHE A 134 2.28 3.56 13.31
C PHE A 134 3.74 3.83 13.61
N PHE A 135 4.63 3.11 12.93
CA PHE A 135 6.05 3.44 12.91
C PHE A 135 6.31 4.38 11.74
N ASN A 136 7.14 5.40 11.96
CA ASN A 136 7.57 6.33 10.91
C ASN A 136 9.02 6.03 10.56
N GLU A 137 9.36 5.97 9.26
CA GLU A 137 10.69 5.61 8.78
C GLU A 137 11.83 6.48 9.34
N ILE A 138 11.57 7.75 9.65
CA ILE A 138 12.57 8.68 10.19
C ILE A 138 12.65 8.55 11.72
N LEU A 139 11.50 8.48 12.39
CA LEU A 139 11.44 8.52 13.86
C LEU A 139 11.69 7.18 14.53
N ALA A 140 11.37 6.08 13.84
CA ALA A 140 11.43 4.71 14.36
C ALA A 140 12.21 3.79 13.39
N GLN A 141 13.31 4.32 12.86
CA GLN A 141 14.13 3.63 11.86
C GLN A 141 14.66 2.30 12.39
N ASP A 142 15.15 2.27 13.63
CA ASP A 142 15.71 1.08 14.26
C ASP A 142 14.65 -0.01 14.45
N GLU A 143 13.44 0.36 14.87
CA GLU A 143 12.31 -0.55 15.02
C GLU A 143 11.87 -1.14 13.67
N ILE A 144 11.77 -0.30 12.64
CA ILE A 144 11.40 -0.73 11.28
C ILE A 144 12.47 -1.65 10.69
N ASN A 145 13.75 -1.28 10.81
CA ASN A 145 14.85 -2.11 10.34
C ASN A 145 14.81 -3.48 11.03
N ARG A 146 14.71 -3.51 12.36
CA ARG A 146 14.59 -4.77 13.11
C ARG A 146 13.35 -5.57 12.70
N MET A 147 12.25 -4.92 12.37
CA MET A 147 11.03 -5.58 11.89
C MET A 147 11.26 -6.26 10.54
N PHE A 148 11.94 -5.57 9.62
CA PHE A 148 12.17 -6.00 8.24
C PHE A 148 13.40 -6.90 8.05
N ASP A 149 14.28 -6.97 9.04
CA ASP A 149 15.42 -7.89 9.00
C ASP A 149 14.95 -9.35 8.92
N PRO A 150 15.61 -10.21 8.12
CA PRO A 150 15.22 -11.61 8.05
C PRO A 150 15.22 -12.30 9.41
N LYS A 151 14.13 -12.99 9.75
CA LYS A 151 14.01 -13.75 10.99
C LYS A 151 14.48 -15.19 10.80
N VAL A 152 15.02 -15.78 11.87
CA VAL A 152 15.32 -17.22 11.91
C VAL A 152 14.00 -17.98 12.02
N LEU A 153 13.75 -18.89 11.09
CA LEU A 153 12.60 -19.79 11.12
C LEU A 153 12.94 -21.00 12.01
N THR A 154 12.05 -21.31 12.95
CA THR A 154 12.23 -22.37 13.96
C THR A 154 10.99 -23.26 14.04
N ASN A 155 11.07 -24.35 14.82
CA ASN A 155 9.95 -25.28 15.06
C ASN A 155 9.41 -25.95 13.81
N TRP A 156 10.29 -26.51 12.98
CA TRP A 156 9.91 -27.21 11.76
C TRP A 156 9.12 -28.48 12.05
N LYS A 157 7.92 -28.55 11.47
CA LYS A 157 7.01 -29.68 11.56
C LYS A 157 6.53 -30.04 10.17
N ARG A 158 6.57 -31.33 9.83
CA ARG A 158 6.05 -31.86 8.57
C ARG A 158 4.71 -32.50 8.80
N HIS A 159 3.69 -32.01 8.11
CA HIS A 159 2.36 -32.60 8.09
C HIS A 159 2.23 -33.51 6.87
N THR A 160 1.98 -34.80 7.13
CA THR A 160 1.71 -35.83 6.12
C THR A 160 0.34 -36.44 6.33
N VAL A 161 -0.10 -37.31 5.42
CA VAL A 161 -1.35 -38.08 5.59
C VAL A 161 -1.30 -38.98 6.83
N GLU A 162 -0.09 -39.38 7.26
CA GLU A 162 0.15 -40.25 8.42
C GLU A 162 0.27 -39.48 9.74
N GLY A 163 0.25 -38.14 9.70
CA GLY A 163 0.34 -37.27 10.88
C GLY A 163 1.49 -36.27 10.83
N GLU A 164 1.80 -35.72 12.01
CA GLU A 164 2.81 -34.68 12.23
C GLU A 164 4.16 -35.29 12.64
N GLN A 165 5.24 -34.81 12.04
CA GLN A 165 6.61 -35.26 12.30
C GLN A 165 7.52 -34.05 12.58
N ASP A 166 8.27 -34.10 13.68
CA ASP A 166 9.33 -33.12 13.94
C ASP A 166 10.51 -33.37 12.99
N ILE A 167 11.00 -32.31 12.35
CA ILE A 167 12.14 -32.38 11.43
C ILE A 167 13.21 -31.37 11.85
N ALA A 168 14.48 -31.71 11.63
CA ALA A 168 15.59 -30.82 11.96
C ALA A 168 15.83 -29.76 10.86
N ASP A 169 15.54 -30.09 9.60
CA ASP A 169 15.77 -29.21 8.45
C ASP A 169 14.79 -29.49 7.30
N ILE A 170 14.68 -28.53 6.39
CA ILE A 170 13.82 -28.55 5.20
C ILE A 170 14.64 -28.78 3.93
N GLN A 171 14.02 -29.37 2.92
CA GLN A 171 14.65 -29.60 1.62
C GLN A 171 14.86 -28.30 0.86
N ARG A 172 16.03 -28.20 0.23
CA ARG A 172 16.47 -27.06 -0.56
C ARG A 172 17.03 -27.54 -1.90
N TYR A 173 16.94 -26.67 -2.90
CA TYR A 173 17.71 -26.82 -4.15
C TYR A 173 19.19 -26.55 -3.90
N GLU A 174 20.04 -26.88 -4.87
CA GLU A 174 21.50 -26.64 -4.79
C GLU A 174 21.86 -25.16 -4.58
N ASN A 175 21.02 -24.24 -5.07
CA ASN A 175 21.17 -22.81 -4.88
C ASN A 175 20.67 -22.31 -3.50
N GLY A 176 20.26 -23.20 -2.60
CA GLY A 176 19.77 -22.89 -1.25
C GLY A 176 18.29 -22.53 -1.15
N THR A 177 17.58 -22.36 -2.27
CA THR A 177 16.14 -22.04 -2.29
C THR A 177 15.33 -23.20 -1.73
N ILE A 178 14.34 -22.90 -0.90
CA ILE A 178 13.46 -23.90 -0.30
C ILE A 178 12.64 -24.61 -1.38
N ARG A 179 12.54 -25.95 -1.27
CA ARG A 179 11.85 -26.82 -2.22
C ARG A 179 10.52 -27.41 -1.69
N GLU A 180 10.14 -27.08 -0.46
CA GLU A 180 8.94 -27.63 0.18
C GLU A 180 7.75 -26.67 0.17
N ASN A 181 6.56 -27.22 0.39
CA ASN A 181 5.36 -26.45 0.70
C ASN A 181 5.46 -25.96 2.15
N LEU A 182 5.25 -24.66 2.37
CA LEU A 182 5.43 -24.03 3.67
C LEU A 182 4.11 -23.51 4.23
N ILE A 183 3.90 -23.75 5.52
CA ILE A 183 2.91 -23.03 6.34
C ILE A 183 3.70 -22.27 7.39
N ILE A 184 3.57 -20.94 7.40
CA ILE A 184 4.32 -20.08 8.31
C ILE A 184 3.34 -19.43 9.28
N LYS A 185 3.53 -19.70 10.56
CA LYS A 185 2.76 -19.07 11.63
C LYS A 185 3.49 -17.82 12.12
N GLY A 186 2.88 -16.65 11.93
CA GLY A 186 3.44 -15.37 12.39
C GLY A 186 2.79 -14.18 11.71
N ASN A 187 3.33 -12.99 11.97
CA ASN A 187 2.93 -11.78 11.27
C ASN A 187 3.35 -11.87 9.80
N ASN A 188 2.39 -11.71 8.89
CA ASN A 188 2.62 -11.83 7.45
C ASN A 188 3.62 -10.79 6.90
N LEU A 189 3.68 -9.56 7.40
CA LEU A 189 4.65 -8.57 6.96
C LEU A 189 6.08 -9.02 7.28
N ILE A 190 6.31 -9.48 8.52
CA ILE A 190 7.61 -10.00 8.97
C ILE A 190 7.99 -11.26 8.20
N ALA A 191 7.02 -12.17 7.99
CA ALA A 191 7.23 -13.39 7.22
C ALA A 191 7.61 -13.08 5.75
N LEU A 192 6.91 -12.14 5.11
CA LEU A 192 7.23 -11.70 3.75
C LEU A 192 8.64 -11.11 3.67
N HIS A 193 9.03 -10.24 4.60
CA HIS A 193 10.40 -9.71 4.62
C HIS A 193 11.47 -10.81 4.83
N THR A 194 11.18 -11.78 5.69
CA THR A 194 12.07 -12.94 5.95
C THR A 194 12.26 -13.81 4.71
N LEU A 195 11.18 -14.08 3.99
CA LEU A 195 11.18 -14.97 2.81
C LEU A 195 11.63 -14.27 1.52
N LYS A 196 11.68 -12.93 1.52
CA LYS A 196 11.94 -12.13 0.33
C LYS A 196 13.21 -12.55 -0.39
N GLN A 197 14.30 -12.78 0.33
CA GLN A 197 15.59 -13.18 -0.26
C GLN A 197 15.51 -14.53 -0.99
N GLN A 198 14.61 -15.43 -0.58
CA GLN A 198 14.49 -16.78 -1.15
C GLN A 198 13.61 -16.81 -2.39
N PHE A 199 12.55 -15.99 -2.45
CA PHE A 199 11.48 -16.12 -3.45
C PHE A 199 11.20 -14.86 -4.28
N ARG A 200 12.04 -13.82 -4.16
CA ARG A 200 11.93 -12.62 -5.01
C ARG A 200 11.88 -13.00 -6.49
N GLY A 201 10.89 -12.46 -7.20
CA GLY A 201 10.74 -12.68 -8.63
C GLY A 201 10.39 -14.12 -9.04
N GLN A 202 9.96 -14.98 -8.12
CA GLN A 202 9.75 -16.42 -8.38
C GLN A 202 8.29 -16.87 -8.22
N VAL A 203 7.44 -16.06 -7.58
CA VAL A 203 6.05 -16.41 -7.33
C VAL A 203 5.19 -16.17 -8.58
N LYS A 204 4.49 -17.20 -9.03
CA LYS A 204 3.61 -17.12 -10.21
C LYS A 204 2.22 -16.56 -9.89
N LEU A 205 1.69 -16.90 -8.72
CA LEU A 205 0.35 -16.53 -8.30
C LEU A 205 0.36 -16.16 -6.82
N ILE A 206 -0.25 -15.03 -6.49
CA ILE A 206 -0.58 -14.64 -5.12
C ILE A 206 -2.09 -14.52 -5.04
N TYR A 207 -2.69 -15.15 -4.03
CA TYR A 207 -4.09 -14.95 -3.66
C TYR A 207 -4.12 -14.51 -2.21
N ILE A 208 -4.86 -13.43 -1.92
CA ILE A 208 -5.08 -12.95 -0.55
C ILE A 208 -6.54 -12.59 -0.33
N ASP A 209 -6.98 -12.84 0.90
CA ASP A 209 -8.31 -12.51 1.43
C ASP A 209 -8.12 -11.65 2.69
N PRO A 210 -7.73 -10.36 2.53
CA PRO A 210 -7.50 -9.44 3.65
C PRO A 210 -8.78 -9.14 4.45
N PRO A 211 -8.66 -8.53 5.65
CA PRO A 211 -9.82 -7.98 6.35
C PRO A 211 -10.54 -6.95 5.48
N TYR A 212 -11.87 -7.00 5.44
CA TYR A 212 -12.70 -6.13 4.60
C TYR A 212 -13.03 -4.80 5.29
N ASN A 213 -12.63 -4.66 6.56
CA ASN A 213 -12.88 -3.49 7.38
C ASN A 213 -14.37 -3.22 7.64
N THR A 214 -15.16 -4.29 7.80
CA THR A 214 -16.62 -4.20 7.95
C THR A 214 -17.07 -3.81 9.36
N GLY A 215 -16.13 -3.80 10.32
CA GLY A 215 -16.42 -3.66 11.75
C GLY A 215 -17.01 -4.91 12.40
N SER A 216 -17.16 -6.01 11.64
CA SER A 216 -17.64 -7.31 12.13
C SER A 216 -16.46 -8.23 12.44
N ASP A 217 -16.13 -8.35 13.74
CA ASP A 217 -15.03 -9.19 14.28
C ASP A 217 -15.32 -10.71 14.23
N SER A 218 -16.17 -11.20 13.32
CA SER A 218 -16.66 -12.59 13.32
C SER A 218 -15.60 -13.67 13.14
N PHE A 219 -14.37 -13.32 12.76
CA PHE A 219 -13.33 -14.28 12.37
C PHE A 219 -12.00 -14.17 13.16
N GLY A 220 -12.00 -13.50 14.32
CA GLY A 220 -10.86 -13.48 15.24
C GLY A 220 -9.64 -12.63 14.81
N TYR A 221 -9.62 -12.15 13.56
CA TYR A 221 -8.72 -11.08 13.14
C TYR A 221 -9.35 -9.71 13.37
N ASN A 222 -8.52 -8.68 13.60
CA ASN A 222 -8.98 -7.29 13.68
C ASN A 222 -9.62 -6.89 12.34
N ASP A 223 -10.93 -6.66 12.30
CA ASP A 223 -11.65 -6.16 11.12
C ASP A 223 -12.20 -4.73 11.35
N ASN A 224 -11.63 -4.03 12.34
CA ASN A 224 -12.02 -2.69 12.72
C ASN A 224 -10.79 -1.77 12.71
N PHE A 225 -10.40 -1.35 11.51
CA PHE A 225 -9.36 -0.37 11.29
C PHE A 225 -9.98 1.01 11.05
N ASN A 226 -9.30 2.06 11.49
CA ASN A 226 -9.48 3.34 10.81
C ASN A 226 -9.07 3.15 9.34
N HIS A 227 -9.86 3.67 8.41
CA HIS A 227 -9.61 3.56 6.97
C HIS A 227 -8.15 3.86 6.57
N SER A 228 -7.56 4.90 7.16
CA SER A 228 -6.17 5.27 6.90
C SER A 228 -5.14 4.24 7.43
N SER A 229 -5.44 3.59 8.55
CA SER A 229 -4.67 2.45 9.08
C SER A 229 -4.78 1.24 8.15
N TRP A 230 -5.99 0.94 7.65
CA TRP A 230 -6.22 -0.18 6.74
C TRP A 230 -5.43 -0.02 5.43
N LEU A 231 -5.47 1.18 4.83
CA LEU A 231 -4.70 1.46 3.62
C LEU A 231 -3.19 1.34 3.85
N THR A 232 -2.69 1.82 4.99
CA THR A 232 -1.26 1.67 5.35
C THR A 232 -0.89 0.19 5.52
N PHE A 233 -1.72 -0.56 6.25
CA PHE A 233 -1.58 -2.00 6.46
C PHE A 233 -1.49 -2.77 5.14
N MET A 234 -2.40 -2.48 4.21
CA MET A 234 -2.46 -3.10 2.89
C MET A 234 -1.29 -2.67 2.02
N ARG A 235 -0.95 -1.37 1.97
CA ARG A 235 0.17 -0.85 1.18
C ARG A 235 1.48 -1.55 1.53
N ASN A 236 1.84 -1.61 2.82
CA ASN A 236 3.10 -2.21 3.26
C ASN A 236 3.22 -3.68 2.83
N ARG A 237 2.11 -4.43 2.83
CA ARG A 237 2.08 -5.85 2.44
C ARG A 237 2.10 -6.06 0.94
N LEU A 238 1.30 -5.28 0.20
CA LEU A 238 1.23 -5.36 -1.26
C LEU A 238 2.55 -4.94 -1.92
N GLU A 239 3.24 -3.97 -1.35
CA GLU A 239 4.56 -3.53 -1.81
C GLU A 239 5.57 -4.68 -1.78
N VAL A 240 5.65 -5.40 -0.66
CA VAL A 240 6.53 -6.56 -0.55
C VAL A 240 6.04 -7.71 -1.44
N ALA A 241 4.74 -7.99 -1.46
CA ALA A 241 4.15 -9.04 -2.29
C ALA A 241 4.46 -8.85 -3.79
N ARG A 242 4.47 -7.61 -4.28
CA ARG A 242 4.86 -7.29 -5.66
C ARG A 242 6.28 -7.74 -5.99
N GLU A 243 7.22 -7.68 -5.04
CA GLU A 243 8.60 -8.11 -5.26
C GLU A 243 8.75 -9.64 -5.37
N PHE A 244 7.83 -10.39 -4.77
CA PHE A 244 7.81 -11.85 -4.89
C PHE A 244 7.36 -12.31 -6.28
N LEU A 245 6.47 -11.56 -6.92
CA LEU A 245 5.91 -11.94 -8.22
C LEU A 245 6.99 -12.01 -9.30
N LYS A 246 6.88 -13.06 -10.14
CA LYS A 246 7.46 -13.08 -11.49
C LYS A 246 6.88 -11.94 -12.32
N ASP A 247 7.56 -11.54 -13.39
CA ASP A 247 7.08 -10.45 -14.26
C ASP A 247 5.75 -10.82 -14.93
N ASP A 248 5.58 -12.10 -15.27
CA ASP A 248 4.33 -12.69 -15.76
C ASP A 248 3.42 -13.23 -14.62
N GLY A 249 3.76 -12.90 -13.38
CA GLY A 249 3.01 -13.30 -12.19
C GLY A 249 1.72 -12.49 -12.01
N VAL A 250 0.76 -13.08 -11.32
CA VAL A 250 -0.57 -12.48 -11.07
C VAL A 250 -0.85 -12.44 -9.57
N ILE A 251 -1.45 -11.35 -9.10
CA ILE A 251 -2.04 -11.24 -7.77
C ILE A 251 -3.55 -11.06 -7.86
N LEU A 252 -4.28 -11.80 -7.02
CA LEU A 252 -5.71 -11.65 -6.80
C LEU A 252 -5.93 -11.20 -5.36
N ILE A 253 -6.66 -10.09 -5.20
CA ILE A 253 -7.00 -9.52 -3.91
C ILE A 253 -8.51 -9.58 -3.76
N HIS A 254 -8.99 -10.44 -2.89
CA HIS A 254 -10.41 -10.62 -2.60
C HIS A 254 -10.88 -9.55 -1.60
N ILE A 255 -12.02 -8.91 -1.87
CA ILE A 255 -12.50 -7.75 -1.11
C ILE A 255 -14.01 -7.55 -1.30
N ASP A 256 -14.67 -6.90 -0.36
CA ASP A 256 -16.05 -6.41 -0.52
C ASP A 256 -16.09 -5.01 -1.19
N ASP A 257 -17.26 -4.40 -1.24
CA ASP A 257 -17.48 -3.08 -1.82
C ASP A 257 -17.04 -1.90 -0.91
N GLN A 258 -16.74 -2.13 0.37
CA GLN A 258 -16.36 -1.06 1.31
C GLN A 258 -14.98 -0.49 1.00
N GLU A 259 -13.99 -1.36 0.87
CA GLU A 259 -12.59 -0.96 0.70
C GLU A 259 -12.06 -1.12 -0.74
N MET A 260 -12.81 -1.78 -1.64
CA MET A 260 -12.36 -2.09 -3.01
C MET A 260 -11.85 -0.86 -3.77
N HIS A 261 -12.58 0.25 -3.74
CA HIS A 261 -12.23 1.42 -4.54
C HIS A 261 -10.92 2.06 -4.08
N TYR A 262 -10.66 2.07 -2.77
CA TYR A 262 -9.44 2.63 -2.19
C TYR A 262 -8.26 1.68 -2.36
N LEU A 263 -8.51 0.38 -2.15
CA LEU A 263 -7.54 -0.68 -2.45
C LEU A 263 -7.10 -0.64 -3.91
N LYS A 264 -8.04 -0.40 -4.85
CA LYS A 264 -7.75 -0.26 -6.27
C LYS A 264 -6.78 0.90 -6.54
N LEU A 265 -6.95 2.04 -5.86
CA LEU A 265 -6.03 3.18 -5.99
C LEU A 265 -4.63 2.85 -5.46
N VAL A 266 -4.55 2.17 -4.31
CA VAL A 266 -3.26 1.70 -3.75
C VAL A 266 -2.60 0.69 -4.67
N ALA A 267 -3.35 -0.26 -5.20
CA ALA A 267 -2.84 -1.26 -6.13
C ALA A 267 -2.39 -0.63 -7.46
N ASP A 268 -3.10 0.39 -7.96
CA ASP A 268 -2.68 1.14 -9.15
C ASP A 268 -1.36 1.88 -8.97
N ASP A 269 -1.12 2.45 -7.77
CA ASP A 269 0.16 3.10 -7.41
C ASP A 269 1.30 2.08 -7.37
N LEU A 270 1.06 0.90 -6.78
CA LEU A 270 2.10 -0.12 -6.58
C LEU A 270 2.40 -0.95 -7.83
N PHE A 271 1.36 -1.46 -8.50
CA PHE A 271 1.49 -2.36 -9.65
C PHE A 271 1.49 -1.61 -10.98
N GLY A 272 0.98 -0.38 -11.03
CA GLY A 272 0.78 0.38 -12.26
C GLY A 272 -0.58 0.09 -12.90
N ARG A 273 -1.25 1.14 -13.36
CA ARG A 273 -2.59 1.05 -13.97
C ARG A 273 -2.64 0.15 -15.21
N ASP A 274 -1.58 0.16 -16.02
CA ASP A 274 -1.51 -0.64 -17.24
C ASP A 274 -1.41 -2.15 -16.97
N ASN A 275 -1.01 -2.52 -15.75
CA ASN A 275 -0.90 -3.89 -15.29
C ASN A 275 -2.18 -4.41 -14.60
N PHE A 276 -3.24 -3.61 -14.57
CA PHE A 276 -4.55 -4.06 -14.13
C PHE A 276 -5.16 -5.01 -15.17
N ILE A 277 -5.58 -6.20 -14.72
CA ILE A 277 -6.16 -7.23 -15.58
C ILE A 277 -7.68 -7.11 -15.61
N ALA A 278 -8.31 -7.24 -14.43
CA ALA A 278 -9.77 -7.28 -14.32
C ALA A 278 -10.23 -7.11 -12.87
N THR A 279 -11.51 -6.73 -12.72
CA THR A 279 -12.29 -6.97 -11.50
C THR A 279 -13.16 -8.18 -11.75
N VAL A 280 -12.99 -9.24 -10.95
CA VAL A 280 -13.76 -10.48 -11.09
C VAL A 280 -14.91 -10.49 -10.09
N PRO A 281 -16.17 -10.55 -10.56
CA PRO A 281 -17.34 -10.67 -9.71
C PRO A 281 -17.49 -12.08 -9.16
N ARG A 282 -17.67 -12.22 -7.85
CA ARG A 282 -18.12 -13.48 -7.24
C ARG A 282 -19.47 -13.25 -6.57
N LYS A 283 -20.43 -14.08 -6.95
CA LYS A 283 -21.79 -14.02 -6.42
C LYS A 283 -21.81 -14.66 -5.03
N THR A 284 -22.15 -13.89 -4.00
CA THR A 284 -22.20 -14.38 -2.61
C THR A 284 -23.60 -14.82 -2.19
N ARG A 285 -24.64 -14.24 -2.80
CA ARG A 285 -26.04 -14.55 -2.49
C ARG A 285 -26.97 -14.31 -3.67
N SER A 286 -28.21 -14.75 -3.52
CA SER A 286 -29.32 -14.36 -4.39
C SER A 286 -30.01 -13.14 -3.80
N GLY A 287 -30.38 -12.19 -4.65
CA GLY A 287 -30.93 -10.89 -4.26
C GLY A 287 -32.07 -10.96 -3.25
N LYS A 288 -32.06 -9.98 -2.34
CA LYS A 288 -33.10 -9.78 -1.32
C LYS A 288 -33.86 -8.49 -1.56
N SER A 289 -35.17 -8.52 -1.32
CA SER A 289 -36.03 -7.33 -1.42
C SER A 289 -36.00 -6.46 -0.16
N ASP A 290 -35.66 -7.03 0.98
CA ASP A 290 -35.55 -6.34 2.27
C ASP A 290 -34.10 -5.90 2.51
N VAL A 291 -33.70 -4.84 1.80
CA VAL A 291 -32.32 -4.30 1.80
C VAL A 291 -32.34 -2.77 1.74
N PRO A 292 -31.29 -2.10 2.25
CA PRO A 292 -31.12 -0.66 2.13
C PRO A 292 -31.23 -0.20 0.66
N TYR A 293 -31.85 0.97 0.45
CA TYR A 293 -32.04 1.57 -0.88
C TYR A 293 -32.76 0.68 -1.91
N LYS A 294 -33.35 -0.45 -1.49
CA LYS A 294 -33.95 -1.48 -2.36
C LYS A 294 -32.96 -2.05 -3.40
N LEU A 295 -31.66 -1.98 -3.12
CA LEU A 295 -30.60 -2.54 -3.93
C LEU A 295 -29.83 -3.59 -3.12
N SER A 296 -29.89 -4.84 -3.56
CA SER A 296 -29.20 -5.94 -2.88
C SER A 296 -27.75 -6.02 -3.35
N GLN A 297 -26.80 -5.86 -2.42
CA GLN A 297 -25.39 -6.12 -2.69
C GLN A 297 -25.14 -7.64 -2.66
N ASP A 298 -25.07 -8.24 -3.85
CA ASP A 298 -25.06 -9.69 -4.03
C ASP A 298 -23.68 -10.28 -4.36
N PHE A 299 -22.66 -9.43 -4.43
CA PHE A 299 -21.34 -9.79 -4.90
C PHE A 299 -20.23 -9.28 -3.98
N ASP A 300 -19.18 -10.09 -3.88
CA ASP A 300 -17.84 -9.67 -3.51
C ASP A 300 -16.95 -9.63 -4.78
N TRP A 301 -15.77 -9.04 -4.64
CA TRP A 301 -14.92 -8.67 -5.77
C TRP A 301 -13.51 -9.24 -5.59
N MET A 302 -12.89 -9.62 -6.71
CA MET A 302 -11.44 -9.87 -6.73
C MET A 302 -10.78 -8.87 -7.69
N LEU A 303 -9.85 -8.08 -7.17
CA LEU A 303 -8.99 -7.23 -7.99
C LEU A 303 -7.80 -8.04 -8.49
N MET A 304 -7.56 -8.01 -9.80
CA MET A 304 -6.53 -8.81 -10.44
C MET A 304 -5.50 -7.92 -11.14
N TYR A 305 -4.22 -8.14 -10.81
CA TYR A 305 -3.08 -7.42 -11.39
C TYR A 305 -1.99 -8.38 -11.82
N THR A 306 -1.25 -8.01 -12.86
CA THR A 306 0.07 -8.59 -13.14
C THR A 306 1.18 -7.70 -12.58
N LYS A 307 2.39 -8.23 -12.44
CA LYS A 307 3.56 -7.40 -12.09
C LYS A 307 4.05 -6.57 -13.29
N GLY A 308 4.03 -7.14 -14.49
CA GLY A 308 4.54 -6.48 -15.69
C GLY A 308 4.27 -7.21 -17.01
N ALA A 309 3.37 -8.21 -17.05
CA ALA A 309 3.00 -8.85 -18.30
C ALA A 309 2.34 -7.85 -19.26
N SER A 310 2.70 -7.93 -20.54
CA SER A 310 2.02 -7.21 -21.60
C SER A 310 0.62 -7.79 -21.83
N LYS A 311 -0.29 -6.97 -22.38
CA LYS A 311 -1.62 -7.41 -22.84
C LYS A 311 -1.56 -8.50 -23.93
N LYS A 312 -0.41 -8.70 -24.57
CA LYS A 312 -0.18 -9.76 -25.56
C LYS A 312 0.27 -11.08 -24.94
N ASP A 313 0.72 -11.06 -23.68
CA ASP A 313 1.25 -12.24 -23.03
C ASP A 313 0.10 -13.18 -22.60
N ASN A 314 0.25 -14.47 -22.87
CA ASN A 314 -0.76 -15.46 -22.50
C ASN A 314 -0.57 -15.92 -21.05
N ILE A 315 -1.03 -15.10 -20.10
CA ILE A 315 -0.89 -15.38 -18.67
C ILE A 315 -1.80 -16.51 -18.15
N PHE A 316 -2.94 -16.78 -18.81
CA PHE A 316 -3.94 -17.74 -18.33
C PHE A 316 -3.93 -19.09 -19.05
N GLN A 317 -3.04 -19.31 -20.03
CA GLN A 317 -2.86 -20.57 -20.77
C GLN A 317 -4.19 -21.25 -21.15
N ARG A 318 -5.23 -20.47 -21.44
CA ARG A 318 -6.52 -21.01 -21.81
C ARG A 318 -6.45 -21.43 -23.27
N ASP A 319 -6.52 -22.72 -23.53
CA ASP A 319 -6.66 -23.23 -24.88
C ASP A 319 -8.03 -22.83 -25.42
N ILE A 320 -8.03 -21.90 -26.37
CA ILE A 320 -9.22 -21.57 -27.15
C ILE A 320 -9.17 -22.44 -28.40
N SER A 321 -9.65 -23.69 -28.29
CA SER A 321 -9.86 -24.54 -29.46
C SER A 321 -11.05 -24.00 -30.26
N ARG A 322 -10.77 -23.27 -31.34
CA ARG A 322 -11.80 -22.88 -32.30
C ARG A 322 -11.86 -23.95 -33.38
N ARG A 323 -13.00 -24.61 -33.52
CA ARG A 323 -13.23 -25.56 -34.60
C ARG A 323 -13.69 -24.80 -35.84
N TYR A 324 -12.86 -24.79 -36.85
CA TYR A 324 -13.18 -24.31 -38.19
C TYR A 324 -13.54 -25.49 -39.09
N TYR A 325 -14.35 -25.23 -40.11
CA TYR A 325 -14.79 -26.17 -41.11
C TYR A 325 -14.38 -25.65 -42.48
N GLU A 326 -13.94 -26.57 -43.32
CA GLU A 326 -13.74 -26.37 -44.76
C GLU A 326 -14.79 -27.22 -45.48
N THR A 327 -15.49 -26.64 -46.44
CA THR A 327 -16.50 -27.34 -47.22
C THR A 327 -16.32 -27.06 -48.71
N PRO A 328 -16.71 -28.00 -49.61
CA PRO A 328 -16.57 -27.80 -51.05
C PRO A 328 -17.27 -26.56 -51.60
N ASP A 329 -18.33 -26.09 -50.91
CA ASP A 329 -19.08 -24.89 -51.27
C ASP A 329 -18.28 -23.59 -51.02
N PHE A 330 -17.27 -23.66 -50.15
CA PHE A 330 -16.42 -22.55 -49.71
C PHE A 330 -14.95 -22.97 -49.64
N PRO A 331 -14.32 -23.31 -50.78
CA PRO A 331 -13.00 -23.94 -50.82
C PRO A 331 -11.86 -23.03 -50.32
N ASP A 332 -12.07 -21.71 -50.33
CA ASP A 332 -11.07 -20.70 -49.93
C ASP A 332 -11.45 -19.97 -48.62
N ASP A 333 -12.57 -20.32 -48.00
CA ASP A 333 -13.13 -19.63 -46.84
C ASP A 333 -13.36 -20.61 -45.68
N GLU A 334 -12.45 -20.63 -44.70
CA GLU A 334 -12.68 -21.32 -43.43
C GLU A 334 -13.82 -20.64 -42.65
N TRP A 335 -14.78 -21.43 -42.17
CA TRP A 335 -15.91 -20.91 -41.41
C TRP A 335 -16.11 -21.67 -40.10
N ARG A 336 -16.91 -21.10 -39.19
CA ARG A 336 -17.25 -21.73 -37.91
C ARG A 336 -18.72 -21.53 -37.59
N LEU A 337 -19.26 -22.44 -36.79
CA LEU A 337 -20.63 -22.30 -36.28
C LEU A 337 -20.72 -21.14 -35.29
N SER A 338 -21.85 -20.44 -35.35
CA SER A 338 -22.27 -19.44 -34.37
C SER A 338 -23.74 -19.67 -34.03
N ASP A 339 -24.12 -19.40 -32.78
CA ASP A 339 -25.53 -19.43 -32.37
C ASP A 339 -26.31 -18.38 -33.17
N LEU A 340 -27.35 -18.82 -33.90
CA LEU A 340 -28.21 -17.93 -34.68
C LEU A 340 -29.21 -17.19 -33.77
N THR A 341 -29.30 -17.52 -32.49
CA THR A 341 -30.22 -16.88 -31.54
C THR A 341 -29.55 -15.84 -30.66
N LYS A 342 -30.29 -14.80 -30.26
CA LYS A 342 -29.84 -13.75 -29.33
C LYS A 342 -30.69 -13.75 -28.06
N GLN A 343 -30.13 -13.28 -26.95
CA GLN A 343 -30.83 -13.13 -25.67
C GLN A 343 -31.73 -11.89 -25.67
N THR A 344 -32.73 -11.88 -26.55
CA THR A 344 -33.81 -10.90 -26.63
C THR A 344 -35.10 -11.64 -26.94
N THR A 345 -36.21 -11.23 -26.35
CA THR A 345 -37.50 -11.92 -26.51
C THR A 345 -38.14 -11.65 -27.87
N ILE A 346 -39.10 -12.49 -28.27
CA ILE A 346 -39.91 -12.29 -29.48
C ILE A 346 -40.78 -11.02 -29.41
N GLN A 347 -41.10 -10.52 -28.20
CA GLN A 347 -41.86 -9.30 -27.99
C GLN A 347 -41.01 -8.05 -28.27
N GLU A 348 -39.75 -8.07 -27.84
CA GLU A 348 -38.79 -7.00 -28.10
C GLU A 348 -38.37 -6.95 -29.58
N ARG A 349 -38.41 -8.09 -30.28
CA ARG A 349 -38.06 -8.20 -31.71
C ARG A 349 -39.11 -8.97 -32.52
N PRO A 350 -40.27 -8.37 -32.81
CA PRO A 350 -41.35 -9.05 -33.53
C PRO A 350 -40.92 -9.56 -34.92
N LYS A 351 -40.07 -8.81 -35.63
CA LYS A 351 -39.53 -9.20 -36.95
C LYS A 351 -38.58 -10.40 -36.93
N SER A 352 -38.09 -10.78 -35.74
CA SER A 352 -37.23 -11.95 -35.53
C SER A 352 -38.03 -13.13 -34.95
N ASN A 353 -39.36 -13.01 -34.87
CA ASN A 353 -40.27 -14.07 -34.45
C ASN A 353 -40.88 -14.76 -35.68
N PHE A 354 -40.16 -15.73 -36.23
CA PHE A 354 -40.64 -16.53 -37.34
C PHE A 354 -40.10 -17.96 -37.24
N THR A 355 -40.79 -18.88 -37.90
CA THR A 355 -40.33 -20.27 -38.05
C THR A 355 -39.38 -20.34 -39.23
N LEU A 356 -38.15 -20.76 -38.98
CA LEU A 356 -37.18 -21.01 -40.04
C LEU A 356 -37.47 -22.38 -40.65
N GLU A 357 -37.61 -22.45 -41.97
CA GLU A 357 -37.87 -23.69 -42.69
C GLU A 357 -36.61 -24.09 -43.48
N ASN A 358 -36.20 -25.34 -43.36
CA ASN A 358 -35.10 -25.88 -44.15
C ASN A 358 -35.58 -26.07 -45.59
N PRO A 359 -34.98 -25.37 -46.58
CA PRO A 359 -35.44 -25.42 -47.96
C PRO A 359 -35.23 -26.78 -48.65
N ARG A 360 -34.39 -27.68 -48.08
CA ARG A 360 -34.07 -28.98 -48.67
C ARG A 360 -35.06 -30.07 -48.30
N ASN A 361 -35.52 -30.08 -47.05
CA ASN A 361 -36.38 -31.15 -46.50
C ASN A 361 -37.71 -30.65 -45.90
N GLY A 362 -37.93 -29.34 -45.83
CA GLY A 362 -39.14 -28.73 -45.27
C GLY A 362 -39.24 -28.77 -43.74
N GLU A 363 -38.18 -29.16 -43.04
CA GLU A 363 -38.15 -29.21 -41.58
C GLU A 363 -38.26 -27.81 -40.97
N LYS A 364 -39.03 -27.69 -39.88
CA LYS A 364 -39.41 -26.40 -39.30
C LYS A 364 -38.79 -26.18 -37.93
N PHE A 365 -38.11 -25.05 -37.79
CA PHE A 365 -37.42 -24.63 -36.59
C PHE A 365 -38.09 -23.36 -36.03
N PRO A 366 -39.03 -23.49 -35.09
CA PRO A 366 -39.63 -22.33 -34.44
C PRO A 366 -38.62 -21.66 -33.50
N VAL A 367 -38.70 -20.34 -33.36
CA VAL A 367 -37.85 -19.61 -32.42
C VAL A 367 -38.25 -19.90 -30.97
N ASN A 368 -37.28 -20.02 -30.07
CA ASN A 368 -37.55 -20.14 -28.63
C ASN A 368 -38.25 -18.87 -28.14
N PRO A 369 -39.40 -18.93 -27.44
CA PRO A 369 -40.12 -17.73 -26.97
C PRO A 369 -39.30 -16.77 -26.10
N ASN A 370 -38.31 -17.29 -25.38
CA ASN A 370 -37.42 -16.52 -24.50
C ASN A 370 -36.18 -15.95 -25.23
N ARG A 371 -36.03 -16.24 -26.53
CA ARG A 371 -34.96 -15.75 -27.39
C ARG A 371 -35.54 -15.29 -28.73
N SER A 372 -34.70 -14.76 -29.61
CA SER A 372 -35.10 -14.35 -30.95
C SER A 372 -33.99 -14.70 -31.93
N TRP A 373 -34.32 -14.86 -33.21
CA TRP A 373 -33.30 -14.99 -34.24
C TRP A 373 -32.46 -13.71 -34.31
N SER A 374 -31.16 -13.87 -34.57
CA SER A 374 -30.24 -12.75 -34.81
C SER A 374 -30.53 -12.05 -36.14
N ILE A 375 -31.28 -12.71 -37.02
CA ILE A 375 -31.78 -12.23 -38.31
C ILE A 375 -33.28 -11.88 -38.23
N THR A 376 -33.81 -11.26 -39.27
CA THR A 376 -35.23 -10.88 -39.38
C THR A 376 -35.90 -11.60 -40.56
N ILE A 377 -37.23 -11.67 -40.54
CA ILE A 377 -38.01 -12.23 -41.66
C ILE A 377 -37.69 -11.54 -43.00
N ASP A 378 -37.38 -10.24 -42.97
CA ASP A 378 -37.04 -9.45 -44.17
C ASP A 378 -35.64 -9.83 -44.74
N THR A 379 -34.77 -10.45 -43.94
CA THR A 379 -33.37 -10.74 -44.31
C THR A 379 -33.06 -12.23 -44.43
N VAL A 380 -33.94 -13.11 -43.95
CA VAL A 380 -33.70 -14.56 -43.92
C VAL A 380 -33.36 -15.14 -45.30
N ASP A 381 -34.07 -14.71 -46.34
CA ASP A 381 -33.85 -15.18 -47.70
C ASP A 381 -32.47 -14.79 -48.24
N GLU A 382 -31.96 -13.63 -47.85
CA GLU A 382 -30.60 -13.18 -48.23
C GLU A 382 -29.54 -14.07 -47.58
N TYR A 383 -29.71 -14.39 -46.29
CA TYR A 383 -28.78 -15.26 -45.55
C TYR A 383 -28.82 -16.71 -46.07
N LEU A 384 -30.00 -17.22 -46.43
CA LEU A 384 -30.13 -18.53 -47.07
C LEU A 384 -29.46 -18.56 -48.45
N LYS A 385 -29.68 -17.53 -49.29
CA LYS A 385 -29.02 -17.42 -50.61
C LYS A 385 -27.51 -17.33 -50.52
N LYS A 386 -26.99 -16.65 -49.49
CA LYS A 386 -25.55 -16.56 -49.19
C LYS A 386 -25.01 -17.78 -48.45
N GLN A 387 -25.84 -18.81 -48.22
CA GLN A 387 -25.47 -20.03 -47.48
C GLN A 387 -24.84 -19.75 -46.11
N LYS A 388 -25.30 -18.70 -45.42
CA LYS A 388 -24.85 -18.31 -44.07
C LYS A 388 -25.66 -18.97 -42.94
N ILE A 389 -26.64 -19.78 -43.30
CA ILE A 389 -27.48 -20.57 -42.39
C ILE A 389 -27.29 -22.02 -42.81
N VAL A 390 -26.92 -22.86 -41.85
CA VAL A 390 -26.77 -24.30 -42.03
C VAL A 390 -27.78 -25.01 -41.14
N PHE A 391 -28.36 -26.08 -41.66
CA PHE A 391 -29.33 -26.92 -40.99
C PHE A 391 -28.72 -28.27 -40.57
N PRO A 392 -29.34 -28.98 -39.61
CA PRO A 392 -28.98 -30.36 -39.33
C PRO A 392 -28.95 -31.21 -40.60
N GLY A 393 -27.86 -31.94 -40.81
CA GLY A 393 -27.68 -32.79 -42.00
C GLY A 393 -27.20 -32.09 -43.28
N ASP A 394 -26.96 -30.77 -43.28
CA ASP A 394 -26.36 -30.11 -44.45
C ASP A 394 -24.93 -30.59 -44.74
N TYR A 395 -24.20 -31.02 -43.69
CA TYR A 395 -22.89 -31.66 -43.77
C TYR A 395 -22.82 -32.85 -42.80
N ASP A 396 -22.03 -33.86 -43.13
CA ASP A 396 -21.87 -35.09 -42.32
C ASP A 396 -21.45 -34.82 -40.86
N PHE A 397 -20.73 -33.72 -40.63
CA PHE A 397 -20.28 -33.30 -39.31
C PHE A 397 -21.32 -32.49 -38.52
N LEU A 398 -22.42 -32.05 -39.16
CA LEU A 398 -23.52 -31.33 -38.52
C LEU A 398 -24.60 -32.29 -38.02
N ASN A 399 -24.25 -33.07 -36.99
CA ASN A 399 -25.21 -33.83 -36.19
C ASN A 399 -25.78 -32.96 -35.04
N ILE A 400 -26.36 -31.82 -35.40
CA ILE A 400 -27.05 -30.94 -34.46
C ILE A 400 -28.43 -31.58 -34.20
N LYS A 401 -28.60 -32.18 -33.02
CA LYS A 401 -29.89 -32.75 -32.57
C LYS A 401 -30.84 -31.68 -32.07
#